data_AF-A0A844GCG2-F1
#
_entry.id   AF-A0A844GCG2-F1
#
_cell.length_a   1.000
_cell.length_b   1.000
_cell.length_c   1.000
_cell.angle_alpha   90.00
_cell.angle_beta   90.00
_cell.angle_gamma   90.00
#
_symmetry.space_group_name_H-M   'P 1'
#
loop_
_entity.id
_entity.type
_entity.pdbx_description
1 polymer ?
#
loop_
_entity_poly.entity_id
_entity_poly.type
_entity_poly.pdbx_seq_one_letter_code
_entity_poly.pdbx_strand_id
1 'polypeptide(L)'
;MIEIQNRLTQKGFKVLRWSSRTRVAEQTSQNRVEAFNQAEARYILKIDGYAPYDWANRCFGGGFWFDQISTDLIDTKTNETILNVNGSGYSENCAPLSGTIFTDIANALDAAWESRQVK
;
A
#
# COMPACT_ATOMS: atom_id res chain seq x y z
N MET A 1 3.69 0.86 -9.66
CA MET A 1 3.19 1.47 -8.41
C MET A 1 4.23 2.29 -7.65
N ILE A 2 5.17 2.92 -8.36
CA ILE A 2 6.15 3.80 -7.72
C ILE A 2 5.51 5.13 -7.28
N GLU A 3 4.43 5.55 -7.96
CA GLU A 3 3.75 6.83 -7.68
C GLU A 3 3.07 6.86 -6.30
N ILE A 4 2.36 5.79 -5.92
CA ILE A 4 1.77 5.70 -4.57
C ILE A 4 2.88 5.72 -3.50
N GLN A 5 3.97 4.98 -3.72
CA GLN A 5 5.13 5.01 -2.82
C GLN A 5 5.75 6.41 -2.70
N ASN A 6 5.94 7.11 -3.80
CA ASN A 6 6.50 8.47 -3.81
C ASN A 6 5.62 9.43 -3.01
N ARG A 7 4.30 9.36 -3.21
CA ARG A 7 3.32 10.20 -2.50
C ARG A 7 3.28 9.89 -1.01
N LEU A 8 3.31 8.62 -0.62
CA LEU A 8 3.41 8.23 0.78
C LEU A 8 4.72 8.73 1.41
N THR A 9 5.83 8.64 0.68
CA THR A 9 7.13 9.17 1.16
C THR A 9 7.09 10.69 1.34
N GLN A 10 6.44 11.42 0.42
CA GLN A 10 6.21 12.87 0.53
C GLN A 10 5.34 13.24 1.74
N LYS A 11 4.43 12.35 2.15
CA LYS A 11 3.61 12.47 3.36
C LYS A 11 4.34 12.04 4.65
N GLY A 12 5.62 11.64 4.55
CA GLY A 12 6.45 11.29 5.71
C GLY A 12 6.45 9.81 6.08
N PHE A 13 5.81 8.94 5.29
CA PHE A 13 5.86 7.50 5.53
C PHE A 13 7.24 6.93 5.19
N LYS A 14 7.77 6.09 6.08
CA LYS A 14 8.92 5.23 5.77
C LYS A 14 8.44 3.99 5.02
N VAL A 15 8.60 3.98 3.69
CA VAL A 15 8.21 2.83 2.86
C VAL A 15 9.38 1.87 2.67
N LEU A 16 9.22 0.62 3.13
CA LEU A 16 10.20 -0.44 2.92
C LEU A 16 9.96 -1.12 1.56
N ARG A 17 11.01 -1.31 0.76
CA ARG A 17 10.91 -2.02 -0.54
C ARG A 17 10.70 -3.53 -0.39
N TRP A 18 11.18 -4.09 0.71
CA TRP A 18 11.00 -5.48 1.07
C TRP A 18 10.56 -5.52 2.53
N SER A 19 9.47 -6.20 2.84
CA SER A 19 9.20 -6.62 4.22
C SER A 19 10.10 -7.82 4.49
N SER A 20 11.35 -7.58 4.87
CA SER A 20 12.20 -8.68 5.35
C SER A 20 11.48 -9.36 6.52
N ARG A 21 11.44 -10.68 6.48
CA ARG A 21 10.98 -11.49 7.61
C ARG A 21 12.21 -11.79 8.45
N THR A 22 12.35 -11.14 9.60
CA THR A 22 13.40 -11.50 10.55
C THR A 22 12.95 -12.75 11.31
N ARG A 23 13.82 -13.75 11.42
CA ARG A 23 13.57 -14.90 12.30
C ARG A 23 13.91 -14.47 13.74
N VAL A 24 12.90 -14.33 14.57
CA VAL A 24 13.05 -13.97 15.98
C VAL A 24 12.98 -15.24 16.81
N ALA A 25 13.96 -15.43 17.69
CA ALA A 25 13.98 -16.51 18.67
C ALA A 25 13.66 -15.92 20.05
N GLU A 26 12.52 -16.28 20.62
CA GLU A 26 12.08 -15.82 21.94
C GLU A 26 12.15 -16.98 22.94
N GLN A 27 12.81 -16.75 24.06
CA GLN A 27 12.93 -17.74 25.12
C GLN A 27 11.71 -17.65 26.04
N THR A 28 10.71 -18.48 25.78
CA THR A 28 9.41 -18.47 26.48
C THR A 28 9.44 -19.24 27.80
N SER A 29 10.45 -20.10 28.02
CA SER A 29 10.74 -20.72 29.32
C SER A 29 12.20 -21.15 29.42
N GLN A 30 12.65 -21.58 30.61
CA GLN A 30 14.03 -22.06 30.83
C GLN A 30 14.49 -23.12 29.82
N ASN A 31 13.57 -23.92 29.24
CA ASN A 31 13.88 -24.98 28.27
C ASN A 31 13.16 -24.85 26.91
N ARG A 32 12.50 -23.72 26.61
CA ARG A 32 11.76 -23.55 25.34
C ARG A 32 12.13 -22.25 24.65
N VAL A 33 12.65 -22.39 23.43
CA VAL A 33 12.91 -21.30 22.50
C VAL A 33 11.93 -21.44 21.34
N GLU A 34 11.10 -20.43 21.13
CA GLU A 34 10.21 -20.36 19.98
C GLU A 34 10.84 -19.49 18.91
N ALA A 35 10.87 -19.98 17.67
CA ALA A 35 11.35 -19.21 16.54
C ALA A 35 10.18 -18.87 15.62
N PHE A 36 9.92 -17.58 15.42
CA PHE A 36 8.88 -17.09 14.52
C PHE A 36 9.43 -16.11 13.48
N ASN A 37 8.73 -16.00 12.36
CA ASN A 37 9.05 -15.05 11.30
C ASN A 37 8.28 -13.75 11.57
N GLN A 38 8.96 -12.71 12.03
CA GLN A 38 8.36 -11.41 12.26
C GLN A 38 8.55 -10.54 11.00
N ALA A 39 7.46 -9.98 10.49
CA ALA A 39 7.56 -8.95 9.46
C ALA A 39 8.18 -7.69 10.06
N GLU A 40 9.24 -7.16 9.44
CA GLU A 40 9.87 -5.90 9.89
C GLU A 40 8.91 -4.69 9.77
N ALA A 41 7.90 -4.79 8.90
CA ALA A 41 6.83 -3.81 8.79
C ALA A 41 5.59 -4.23 9.60
N ARG A 42 5.13 -3.34 10.48
CA ARG A 42 3.85 -3.50 11.20
C ARG A 42 2.64 -3.42 10.27
N TYR A 43 2.75 -2.68 9.17
CA TYR A 43 1.68 -2.51 8.22
C TYR A 43 2.15 -2.85 6.81
N ILE A 44 1.32 -3.58 6.07
CA ILE A 44 1.54 -3.92 4.67
C ILE A 44 0.46 -3.23 3.84
N LEU A 45 0.87 -2.50 2.81
CA LEU A 45 -0.03 -2.02 1.79
C LEU A 45 -0.04 -3.02 0.63
N LYS A 46 -1.11 -3.80 0.53
CA LYS A 46 -1.36 -4.65 -0.63
C LYS A 46 -2.13 -3.84 -1.67
N ILE A 47 -1.74 -3.94 -2.93
CA ILE A 47 -2.39 -3.22 -4.01
C ILE A 47 -2.70 -4.23 -5.11
N ASP A 48 -3.98 -4.37 -5.42
CA ASP A 48 -4.49 -5.20 -6.51
C ASP A 48 -5.16 -4.26 -7.52
N GLY A 49 -4.70 -4.27 -8.77
CA GLY A 49 -5.29 -3.42 -9.80
C GLY A 49 -5.18 -4.05 -11.18
N TYR A 50 -6.22 -3.83 -11.99
CA TYR A 50 -6.25 -4.24 -13.38
C TYR A 50 -6.28 -3.01 -14.28
N ALA A 51 -5.16 -2.80 -14.97
CA ALA A 51 -5.02 -1.78 -16.00
C ALA A 51 -4.67 -2.49 -17.32
N PRO A 52 -5.60 -2.62 -18.28
CA PRO A 52 -5.28 -3.19 -19.56
C PRO A 52 -4.24 -2.32 -20.29
N TYR A 53 -3.18 -2.96 -20.78
CA TYR A 53 -2.01 -2.32 -21.40
C TYR A 53 -2.10 -2.22 -22.93
N ASP A 54 -3.29 -2.40 -23.49
CA ASP A 54 -3.50 -2.19 -24.91
C ASP A 54 -3.24 -0.73 -25.30
N TRP A 55 -2.72 -0.55 -26.50
CA TRP A 55 -2.27 0.74 -27.02
C TRP A 55 -3.38 1.80 -27.05
N ALA A 56 -4.65 1.38 -27.03
CA ALA A 56 -5.82 2.27 -26.94
C ALA A 56 -6.12 2.76 -25.51
N ASN A 57 -5.65 2.06 -24.46
CA ASN A 57 -5.83 2.43 -23.05
C ASN A 57 -4.56 2.96 -22.38
N ARG A 58 -3.42 2.97 -23.08
CA ARG A 58 -2.21 3.66 -22.64
C ARG A 58 -2.37 5.15 -22.79
N CYS A 59 -2.29 5.87 -21.67
CA CYS A 59 -2.35 7.32 -21.72
C CYS A 59 -1.02 7.92 -22.18
N PHE A 60 -1.07 8.93 -23.04
CA PHE A 60 0.13 9.57 -23.63
C PHE A 60 1.08 10.20 -22.59
N GLY A 61 0.58 10.59 -21.42
CA GLY A 61 1.39 11.16 -20.33
C GLY A 61 2.01 10.13 -19.37
N GLY A 62 1.85 8.82 -19.64
CA GLY A 62 2.37 7.76 -18.77
C GLY A 62 1.42 7.34 -17.64
N GLY A 63 0.20 7.88 -17.63
CA GLY A 63 -0.89 7.42 -16.77
C GLY A 63 -1.53 6.10 -17.24
N PHE A 64 -2.43 5.59 -16.41
CA PHE A 64 -3.13 4.31 -16.60
C PHE A 64 -4.64 4.51 -16.42
N TRP A 65 -5.42 3.77 -17.18
CA TRP A 65 -6.82 3.54 -16.85
C TRP A 65 -6.95 2.23 -16.07
N PHE A 66 -7.59 2.29 -14.91
CA PHE A 66 -7.90 1.14 -14.08
C PHE A 66 -9.39 0.83 -14.21
N ASP A 67 -9.72 -0.37 -14.67
CA ASP A 67 -11.09 -0.89 -14.55
C ASP A 67 -11.45 -1.03 -13.07
N GLN A 68 -10.47 -1.51 -12.30
CA GLN A 68 -10.52 -1.59 -10.85
C GLN A 68 -9.12 -1.47 -10.26
N ILE A 69 -9.04 -0.79 -9.12
CA ILE A 69 -7.89 -0.78 -8.24
C ILE A 69 -8.38 -0.84 -6.80
N SER A 70 -7.77 -1.69 -6.00
CA SER A 70 -8.04 -1.90 -4.59
C SER A 70 -6.73 -1.83 -3.83
N THR A 71 -6.76 -1.20 -2.68
CA THR A 71 -5.63 -1.19 -1.74
C THR A 71 -6.10 -1.59 -0.36
N ASP A 72 -5.41 -2.56 0.23
CA ASP A 72 -5.62 -3.02 1.59
C ASP A 72 -4.42 -2.62 2.44
N LEU A 73 -4.69 -1.86 3.51
CA LEU A 73 -3.74 -1.69 4.60
C LEU A 73 -3.97 -2.80 5.61
N ILE A 74 -2.98 -3.66 5.77
CA ILE A 74 -3.05 -4.87 6.60
C ILE A 74 -2.16 -4.67 7.83
N ASP A 75 -2.70 -4.88 9.03
CA ASP A 75 -1.90 -4.95 10.26
C ASP A 75 -1.30 -6.35 10.39
N THR A 76 0.03 -6.48 10.38
CA THR A 76 0.71 -7.79 10.43
C THR A 76 0.63 -8.47 11.79
N LYS A 77 0.27 -7.72 12.85
CA LYS A 77 0.10 -8.28 14.20
C LYS A 77 -1.23 -9.04 14.34
N THR A 78 -2.32 -8.48 13.81
CA THR A 78 -3.65 -9.11 13.87
C THR A 78 -4.00 -9.87 12.60
N ASN A 79 -3.25 -9.64 11.52
CA ASN A 79 -3.53 -10.17 10.18
C ASN A 79 -4.91 -9.74 9.65
N GLU A 80 -5.32 -8.51 9.97
CA GLU A 80 -6.60 -7.93 9.56
C GLU A 80 -6.38 -6.77 8.58
N THR A 81 -7.30 -6.64 7.61
CA THR A 81 -7.40 -5.44 6.79
C THR A 81 -8.04 -4.33 7.62
N ILE A 82 -7.25 -3.30 7.88
CA ILE A 82 -7.64 -2.18 8.76
C ILE A 82 -8.11 -0.95 7.99
N LEU A 83 -7.84 -0.90 6.69
CA LEU A 83 -8.40 0.04 5.72
C LEU A 83 -8.42 -0.64 4.36
N ASN A 84 -9.54 -0.48 3.63
CA ASN A 84 -9.63 -0.84 2.24
C ASN A 84 -10.07 0.40 1.43
N VAL A 85 -9.36 0.70 0.35
CA VAL A 85 -9.68 1.79 -0.58
C VAL A 85 -9.81 1.21 -1.96
N ASN A 86 -10.99 1.36 -2.57
CA ASN A 86 -11.29 0.92 -3.92
C ASN A 86 -11.52 2.12 -4.82
N GLY A 87 -11.18 1.96 -6.09
CA GLY A 87 -11.45 2.95 -7.12
C GLY A 87 -11.44 2.35 -8.50
N SER A 88 -11.86 3.16 -9.46
CA SER A 88 -11.76 2.89 -10.89
C SER A 88 -11.61 4.22 -11.63
N GLY A 89 -11.16 4.17 -12.88
CA GLY A 89 -10.94 5.33 -13.73
C GLY A 89 -9.47 5.63 -13.99
N TYR A 90 -9.17 6.89 -14.28
CA TYR A 90 -7.85 7.30 -14.72
C TYR A 90 -6.93 7.66 -13.55
N SER A 91 -5.67 7.26 -13.66
CA SER A 91 -4.61 7.82 -12.81
C SER A 91 -4.20 9.22 -13.28
N GLU A 92 -3.29 9.80 -12.51
CA GLU A 92 -2.58 11.00 -12.90
C GLU A 92 -1.80 10.81 -14.20
N ASN A 93 -1.53 11.93 -14.88
CA ASN A 93 -0.82 11.99 -16.15
C ASN A 93 -1.47 11.18 -17.28
N CYS A 94 -2.80 11.02 -17.23
CA CYS A 94 -3.58 10.45 -18.32
C CYS A 94 -4.24 11.54 -19.17
N ALA A 95 -3.53 12.18 -20.10
CA ALA A 95 -4.16 13.20 -20.96
C ALA A 95 -5.11 12.53 -22.00
N PRO A 96 -6.30 13.10 -22.29
CA PRO A 96 -6.88 14.34 -21.74
C PRO A 96 -7.69 14.17 -20.44
N LEU A 97 -8.01 12.93 -20.05
CA LEU A 97 -8.83 12.60 -18.87
C LEU A 97 -7.94 12.17 -17.69
N SER A 98 -7.19 13.10 -17.11
CA SER A 98 -6.35 12.77 -15.95
C SER A 98 -7.20 12.70 -14.69
N GLY A 99 -7.13 11.58 -13.99
CA GLY A 99 -7.77 11.43 -12.68
C GLY A 99 -6.74 11.54 -11.54
N THR A 100 -7.18 11.17 -10.36
CA THR A 100 -6.45 11.39 -9.09
C THR A 100 -6.22 10.11 -8.30
N ILE A 101 -6.39 8.93 -8.91
CA ILE A 101 -6.39 7.64 -8.21
C ILE A 101 -5.19 7.46 -7.26
N PHE A 102 -3.96 7.79 -7.68
CA PHE A 102 -2.80 7.59 -6.80
C PHE A 102 -2.79 8.60 -5.64
N THR A 103 -3.23 9.84 -5.88
CA THR A 103 -3.41 10.87 -4.86
C THR A 103 -4.48 10.47 -3.86
N ASP A 104 -5.62 9.95 -4.33
CA ASP A 104 -6.77 9.59 -3.50
C ASP A 104 -6.41 8.41 -2.58
N ILE A 105 -5.73 7.39 -3.11
CA ILE A 105 -5.22 6.27 -2.30
C ILE A 105 -4.24 6.79 -1.24
N ALA A 106 -3.26 7.62 -1.63
CA ALA A 106 -2.28 8.15 -0.69
C ALA A 106 -2.92 9.02 0.40
N ASN A 107 -3.94 9.82 0.07
CA ASN A 107 -4.67 10.65 1.02
C ASN A 107 -5.55 9.82 1.97
N ALA A 108 -6.21 8.78 1.46
CA ALA A 108 -7.02 7.89 2.29
C ALA A 108 -6.16 7.13 3.31
N LEU A 109 -4.97 6.67 2.90
CA LEU A 109 -4.01 6.03 3.80
C LEU A 109 -3.49 7.01 4.86
N ASP A 110 -3.17 8.24 4.46
CA ASP A 110 -2.72 9.30 5.36
C ASP A 110 -3.77 9.67 6.41
N ALA A 111 -5.01 9.90 5.98
CA ALA A 111 -6.11 10.21 6.88
C ALA A 111 -6.42 9.05 7.86
N ALA A 112 -6.36 7.81 7.38
CA ALA A 112 -6.50 6.63 8.24
C ALA A 112 -5.34 6.50 9.23
N TRP A 113 -4.14 6.96 8.85
CA TRP A 113 -2.97 6.96 9.72
C TRP A 113 -3.06 8.04 10.80
N GLU A 114 -3.42 9.28 10.43
CA GLU A 114 -3.61 10.40 11.36
C GLU A 114 -4.70 10.10 12.38
N SER A 115 -5.84 9.55 11.95
CA SER A 115 -6.95 9.18 12.86
C SER A 115 -6.57 8.08 13.86
N ARG A 116 -5.52 7.30 13.58
CA ARG A 116 -4.96 6.28 14.49
C ARG A 116 -3.83 6.80 15.37
N GLN A 117 -3.29 7.99 15.09
CA GLN A 117 -2.25 8.64 15.90
C GLN A 117 -2.80 9.59 16.98
N VAL A 118 -4.13 9.72 17.11
CA VAL A 118 -4.74 10.55 18.16
C VAL A 118 -5.08 9.72 19.40
N LYS A 119 -4.15 9.79 20.37
CA LYS A 119 -4.15 9.35 21.78
C LYS A 119 -3.98 7.86 22.09
#